data_AF-A0AAV1LHB1-F1
#
_entry.id   AF-A0AAV1LHB1-F1
#
_cell.length_a   1.000
_cell.length_b   1.000
_cell.length_c   1.000
_cell.angle_alpha   90.00
_cell.angle_beta   90.00
_cell.angle_gamma   90.00
#
_symmetry.space_group_name_H-M   'P 1'
#
loop_
_entity.id
_entity.type
_entity.pdbx_description
1 polymer ?
#
loop_
_entity_poly.entity_id
_entity_poly.type
_entity_poly.pdbx_seq_one_letter_code
_entity_poly.pdbx_strand_id
1 'polypeptide(L)'
;MSEYKAHYVNPRHAQPSRVRFYPKNSVFRKSDLIDKGCVVFLNDCPTFYKHKIVCARHYDGEYKSFSNYCQMEYENCNSWRKWSMVKQERC
;
A
#
# COMPACT_ATOMS: atom_id res chain seq x y z
N MET A 1 -1.01 -20.39 -30.72
CA MET A 1 -1.29 -19.56 -29.53
C MET A 1 -2.21 -18.43 -29.95
N SER A 2 -3.49 -18.49 -29.56
CA SER A 2 -4.46 -17.44 -29.87
C SER A 2 -4.30 -16.30 -28.87
N GLU A 3 -4.05 -15.10 -29.36
CA GLU A 3 -3.89 -13.87 -28.58
C GLU A 3 -5.29 -13.41 -28.13
N TYR A 4 -5.60 -13.53 -26.84
CA TYR A 4 -6.90 -13.11 -26.29
C TYR A 4 -6.99 -11.57 -26.28
N LYS A 5 -7.64 -11.00 -27.30
CA LYS A 5 -7.91 -9.55 -27.36
C LYS A 5 -9.21 -9.25 -26.62
N ALA A 6 -9.08 -8.59 -25.46
CA ALA A 6 -10.24 -8.06 -24.76
C ALA A 6 -10.95 -6.99 -25.61
N HIS A 7 -12.23 -7.20 -25.90
CA HIS A 7 -13.07 -6.23 -26.61
C HIS A 7 -13.56 -5.16 -25.63
N TYR A 8 -12.88 -4.02 -25.58
CA TYR A 8 -13.26 -2.89 -24.73
C TYR A 8 -14.42 -2.10 -25.35
N VAL A 9 -15.46 -1.83 -24.56
CA VAL A 9 -16.66 -1.04 -24.97
C VAL A 9 -16.29 0.40 -25.37
N ASN A 10 -15.19 0.93 -24.83
CA ASN A 10 -14.65 2.23 -25.20
C ASN A 10 -13.14 2.12 -25.47
N PRO A 11 -12.68 2.33 -26.71
CA PRO A 11 -11.26 2.27 -27.08
C PRO A 11 -10.36 3.24 -26.29
N ARG A 12 -10.90 4.34 -25.75
CA ARG A 12 -10.15 5.27 -24.90
C ARG A 12 -9.82 4.70 -23.53
N HIS A 13 -10.56 3.69 -23.06
CA HIS A 13 -10.21 2.93 -21.85
C HIS A 13 -9.11 1.89 -22.09
N ALA A 14 -8.81 1.57 -23.36
CA ALA A 14 -7.71 0.69 -23.71
C ALA A 14 -6.34 1.39 -23.59
N GLN A 15 -6.30 2.72 -23.42
CA GLN A 15 -5.05 3.39 -23.08
C GLN A 15 -4.61 2.92 -21.69
N PRO A 16 -3.37 2.42 -21.54
CA PRO A 16 -2.89 1.94 -20.26
C PRO A 16 -2.95 3.10 -19.27
N SER A 17 -3.89 3.01 -18.32
CA SER A 17 -4.01 3.98 -17.24
C SER A 17 -2.64 4.07 -16.55
N ARG A 18 -2.17 5.29 -16.25
CA ARG A 18 -0.92 5.46 -15.50
C ARG A 18 -1.00 4.60 -14.24
N VAL A 19 -0.07 3.65 -14.08
CA VAL A 19 -0.03 2.77 -12.91
C VAL A 19 0.06 3.64 -11.65
N ARG A 20 -0.95 3.53 -10.78
CA ARG A 20 -1.01 4.30 -9.53
C ARG A 20 -0.57 3.41 -8.39
N PHE A 21 0.26 3.96 -7.51
CA PHE A 21 0.72 3.28 -6.30
C PHE A 21 0.06 3.89 -5.07
N TYR A 22 -0.21 3.06 -4.07
CA TYR A 22 -0.71 3.49 -2.78
C TYR A 22 -0.03 2.71 -1.66
N PRO A 23 0.63 3.38 -0.70
CA PRO A 23 0.84 4.83 -0.62
C PRO A 23 1.64 5.39 -1.81
N LYS A 24 1.64 6.72 -1.98
CA LYS A 24 2.48 7.35 -3.02
C LYS A 24 3.93 6.94 -2.82
N ASN A 25 4.63 6.64 -3.91
CA ASN A 25 6.03 6.16 -3.90
C ASN A 25 6.25 4.82 -3.19
N SER A 26 5.19 4.04 -2.94
CA SER A 26 5.33 2.65 -2.53
C SER A 26 5.36 1.72 -3.74
N VAL A 27 5.60 0.44 -3.49
CA VAL A 27 5.55 -0.62 -4.51
C VAL A 27 4.16 -1.24 -4.68
N PHE A 28 3.20 -0.89 -3.82
CA PHE A 28 1.86 -1.48 -3.82
C PHE A 28 0.98 -0.77 -4.83
N ARG A 29 0.40 -1.51 -5.78
CA ARG A 29 -0.46 -0.92 -6.80
C ARG A 29 -1.82 -0.65 -6.21
N LYS A 30 -2.39 0.51 -6.55
CA LYS A 30 -3.76 0.84 -6.15
C LYS A 30 -4.78 -0.18 -6.67
N SER A 31 -4.53 -0.79 -7.84
CA SER A 31 -5.38 -1.86 -8.38
C SER A 31 -5.44 -3.06 -7.44
N ASP A 32 -4.30 -3.49 -6.89
CA ASP A 32 -4.24 -4.65 -6.01
C ASP A 32 -5.00 -4.41 -4.71
N LEU A 33 -5.00 -3.17 -4.20
CA LEU A 33 -5.81 -2.79 -3.04
C LEU A 33 -7.31 -2.83 -3.33
N ILE A 34 -7.74 -2.50 -4.56
CA ILE A 34 -9.15 -2.56 -4.95
C ILE A 34 -9.59 -4.02 -5.11
N ASP A 35 -8.74 -4.84 -5.73
CA ASP A 35 -9.09 -6.23 -6.08
C ASP A 35 -8.94 -7.19 -4.88
N LYS A 36 -7.90 -7.01 -4.06
CA LYS A 36 -7.54 -7.92 -2.95
C LYS A 36 -7.78 -7.31 -1.56
N GLY A 37 -8.01 -6.01 -1.47
CA GLY A 37 -8.15 -5.30 -0.20
C GLY A 37 -6.81 -5.04 0.51
N CYS A 38 -6.90 -4.57 1.76
CA CYS A 38 -5.74 -4.13 2.55
C CYS A 38 -4.74 -5.24 2.89
N VAL A 39 -5.16 -6.52 2.87
CA VAL A 39 -4.29 -7.67 3.14
C VAL A 39 -3.11 -7.79 2.17
N VAL A 40 -3.17 -7.09 1.02
CA VAL A 40 -2.04 -6.95 0.09
C VAL A 40 -0.79 -6.41 0.78
N PHE A 41 -0.94 -5.51 1.76
CA PHE A 41 0.20 -5.02 2.52
C PHE A 41 0.91 -6.12 3.28
N LEU A 42 0.18 -7.14 3.77
CA LEU A 42 0.77 -8.23 4.54
C LEU A 42 1.34 -9.32 3.63
N ASN A 43 0.57 -9.72 2.62
CA ASN A 43 0.91 -10.84 1.74
C ASN A 43 2.01 -10.47 0.74
N ASP A 44 1.89 -9.31 0.12
CA ASP A 44 2.79 -8.86 -0.94
C ASP A 44 3.87 -7.92 -0.37
N CYS A 45 4.09 -7.93 0.95
CA CYS A 45 5.09 -7.13 1.63
C CYS A 45 6.51 -7.47 1.16
N PRO A 46 7.27 -6.52 0.58
CA PRO A 46 8.67 -6.71 0.25
C PRO A 46 9.53 -7.10 1.47
N THR A 47 10.50 -8.00 1.26
CA THR A 47 11.41 -8.47 2.32
C THR A 47 12.16 -7.33 3.01
N PHE A 48 12.55 -6.29 2.27
CA PHE A 48 13.26 -5.14 2.84
C PHE A 48 12.44 -4.35 3.88
N TYR A 49 11.11 -4.42 3.80
CA TYR A 49 10.22 -3.81 4.79
C TYR A 49 9.97 -4.74 5.99
N LYS A 50 9.93 -6.07 5.80
CA LYS A 50 9.57 -7.04 6.85
C LYS A 50 10.47 -7.02 8.09
N HIS A 51 11.75 -6.69 7.92
CA HIS A 51 12.76 -6.81 8.98
C HIS A 51 13.05 -5.50 9.73
N LYS A 52 12.27 -4.44 9.50
CA LYS A 52 12.53 -3.12 10.11
C LYS A 52 11.35 -2.67 10.95
N ILE A 53 11.54 -2.62 12.27
CA ILE A 53 10.61 -1.93 13.17
C ILE A 53 10.52 -0.47 12.73
N VAL A 54 9.30 0.08 12.68
CA VAL A 54 9.06 1.48 12.33
C VAL A 54 8.35 2.19 13.47
N CYS A 55 8.77 3.41 13.76
CA CYS A 55 8.04 4.33 14.63
C CYS A 55 7.16 5.22 13.76
N ALA A 56 5.91 5.40 14.15
CA ALA A 56 4.96 6.25 13.45
C ALA A 56 4.23 7.18 14.40
N ARG A 57 3.82 8.33 13.86
CA ARG A 57 2.99 9.33 14.54
C ARG A 57 1.61 9.36 13.91
N HIS A 58 0.57 9.28 14.74
CA HIS A 58 -0.82 9.45 14.31
C HIS A 58 -1.17 10.94 14.19
N TYR A 59 -2.25 11.25 13.48
CA TYR A 59 -2.63 12.65 13.22
C TYR A 59 -2.98 13.43 14.49
N ASP A 60 -3.42 12.75 15.55
CA ASP A 60 -3.71 13.34 16.87
C ASP A 60 -2.47 13.56 17.75
N GLY A 61 -1.30 13.09 17.30
CA GLY A 61 -0.03 13.23 18.02
C GLY A 61 0.44 11.98 18.76
N GLU A 62 -0.33 10.89 18.78
CA GLU A 62 0.11 9.62 19.38
C GLU A 62 1.32 9.03 18.63
N TYR A 63 2.26 8.42 19.37
CA TYR A 63 3.37 7.66 18.81
C TYR A 63 3.15 6.17 19.03
N LYS A 64 3.44 5.37 17.99
CA LYS A 64 3.30 3.91 18.04
C LYS A 64 4.39 3.23 17.22
N SER A 65 4.91 2.15 17.77
CA SER A 65 5.84 1.26 17.07
C SER A 65 5.08 0.15 16.35
N PHE A 66 5.49 -0.14 15.12
CA PHE A 66 5.00 -1.24 14.30
C PHE A 66 6.13 -2.20 14.02
N SER A 67 5.82 -3.50 13.98
CA SER A 67 6.81 -4.54 13.67
C SER A 67 7.45 -4.36 12.29
N ASN A 68 6.70 -3.77 11.35
CA ASN A 68 7.24 -3.29 10.07
C ASN A 68 6.35 -2.24 9.38
N TYR A 69 6.90 -1.66 8.31
CA TYR A 69 6.20 -0.72 7.43
C TYR A 69 4.86 -1.26 6.90
N CYS A 70 4.83 -2.53 6.50
CA CYS A 70 3.64 -3.13 5.93
C CYS A 70 2.49 -3.27 6.95
N GLN A 71 2.81 -3.57 8.21
CA GLN A 71 1.83 -3.62 9.30
C GLN A 71 1.25 -2.24 9.60
N MET A 72 2.09 -1.18 9.53
CA MET A 72 1.62 0.20 9.65
C MET A 72 0.64 0.56 8.52
N GLU A 73 0.98 0.25 7.26
CA GLU A 73 0.10 0.57 6.13
C GLU A 73 -1.16 -0.30 6.08
N TYR A 74 -1.09 -1.55 6.55
CA TYR A 74 -2.26 -2.37 6.78
C TYR A 74 -3.23 -1.70 7.77
N GLU A 75 -2.74 -1.18 8.90
CA GLU A 75 -3.58 -0.47 9.87
C GLU A 75 -4.17 0.83 9.30
N ASN A 76 -3.36 1.60 8.55
CA ASN A 76 -3.85 2.80 7.84
C ASN A 76 -5.01 2.47 6.90
N CYS A 77 -4.86 1.40 6.12
CA CYS A 77 -5.85 0.97 5.14
C CYS A 77 -7.10 0.38 5.80
N ASN A 78 -6.92 -0.53 6.77
CA ASN A 78 -8.00 -1.34 7.34
C ASN A 78 -8.82 -0.59 8.40
N SER A 79 -8.19 0.29 9.17
CA SER A 79 -8.81 0.98 10.30
C SER A 79 -8.96 2.48 10.09
N TRP A 80 -8.74 2.96 8.86
CA TRP A 80 -8.82 4.38 8.48
C TRP A 80 -7.93 5.28 9.35
N ARG A 81 -6.84 4.71 9.86
CA ARG A 81 -5.82 5.42 10.63
C ARG A 81 -4.89 6.18 9.70
N LYS A 82 -4.21 7.18 10.25
CA LYS A 82 -3.24 8.01 9.52
C LYS A 82 -1.91 8.06 10.27
N TRP A 83 -1.24 6.92 10.35
CA TRP A 83 0.12 6.80 10.82
C TRP A 83 1.10 7.27 9.75
N SER A 84 2.00 8.17 10.14
CA SER A 84 3.11 8.65 9.31
C SER A 84 4.42 8.25 9.97
N MET A 85 5.33 7.62 9.23
CA MET A 85 6.64 7.26 9.78
C MET A 85 7.39 8.48 10.29
N VAL A 86 8.04 8.32 11.43
CA VAL A 86 8.95 9.31 12.03
C VAL A 86 10.27 8.64 12.41
N LYS A 87 11.23 9.43 12.91
CA LYS A 87 12.48 8.88 13.43
C LYS A 87 12.20 7.86 14.53
N GLN A 88 12.94 6.75 14.51
CA GLN A 88 12.73 5.65 15.44
C GLN A 88 12.81 6.09 16.90
N GLU A 89 13.71 7.02 17.25
CA GLU A 89 13.93 7.62 18.58
C GLU A 89 12.71 8.35 19.18
N ARG A 90 11.64 8.56 18.42
CA ARG A 90 10.38 9.16 18.92
C ARG A 90 9.47 8.14 19.58
N CYS A 91 9.73 6.87 19.30
CA CYS A 91 9.32 5.70 20.05
C CYS A 91 10.61 5.10 20.68
#